data_AF-A0A8J6EHG1-F1
#
_entry.id   AF-A0A8J6EHG1-F1
#
_cell.length_a   1.000
_cell.length_b   1.000
_cell.length_c   1.000
_cell.angle_alpha   90.00
_cell.angle_beta   90.00
_cell.angle_gamma   90.00
#
_symmetry.space_group_name_H-M   'P 1'
#
loop_
_entity.id
_entity.type
_entity.pdbx_description
1 polymer ?
#
loop_
_entity_poly.entity_id
_entity_poly.type
_entity_poly.pdbx_seq_one_letter_code
_entity_poly.pdbx_strand_id
1 'polypeptide(L)'
;MCEQSATMNGLCTLQQLKPEPEADSIKTLRVTLRDDQSPERTDTIKVKPVGRAFALISSRPHRASRPLNSELIKSKDGDEEIIKVYLKAKAEVKKNHEWNVSQLRNEVRQIQEGNMVERQNSGRRTNALWSRTTADEEEFPLDNGKSMRETTQKLYARLNETERRHQADCKMYEEKLTHWQQEVDQSNRARAEVQEIATERQKEVQELKRLMSSMEKEHQQLQQTAKDNEKELEKMREQNQPDGPLQERCQELEKTVTSLKEKIHHLDDMLKSQQRKVRQMIEQLQNSRTATQEKDSLIQELQDKVSWLQAENLELQDKLEHFLSSQPGHTSYLPRSYSRPNLQNVKRVYIPAGSGRPPLIKLVET
;
A
#
# COMPACT_ATOMS: atom_id res chain seq x y z
N MET A 1 -20.14 -27.02 13.32
CA MET A 1 -19.52 -25.99 12.48
C MET A 1 -20.26 -24.69 12.76
N CYS A 2 -19.65 -23.75 13.47
CA CYS A 2 -20.17 -22.39 13.63
C CYS A 2 -18.96 -21.45 13.65
N GLU A 3 -18.60 -20.90 12.50
CA GLU A 3 -17.69 -19.77 12.43
C GLU A 3 -18.50 -18.50 12.73
N GLN A 4 -18.20 -17.83 13.83
CA GLN A 4 -18.78 -16.52 14.12
C GLN A 4 -17.86 -15.47 13.52
N SER A 5 -18.33 -14.82 12.45
CA SER A 5 -17.67 -13.69 11.81
C SER A 5 -18.48 -12.44 12.14
N ALA A 6 -17.81 -11.43 12.72
CA ALA A 6 -18.42 -10.15 13.04
C ALA A 6 -17.74 -9.04 12.25
N THR A 7 -18.54 -8.18 11.61
CA THR A 7 -18.09 -6.99 10.91
C THR A 7 -18.12 -5.81 11.88
N MET A 8 -16.96 -5.18 12.11
CA MET A 8 -16.89 -3.94 12.88
C MET A 8 -16.65 -2.77 11.94
N ASN A 9 -17.60 -1.83 11.92
CA ASN A 9 -17.49 -0.49 11.34
C ASN A 9 -16.96 -0.40 9.89
N GLY A 10 -17.31 -1.37 9.03
CA GLY A 10 -17.11 -1.28 7.57
C GLY A 10 -15.69 -1.51 7.04
N LEU A 11 -14.66 -1.41 7.89
CA LEU A 11 -13.24 -1.45 7.47
C LEU A 11 -12.52 -2.79 7.76
N CYS A 12 -13.02 -3.59 8.71
CA CYS A 12 -12.35 -4.83 9.15
C CYS A 12 -13.35 -5.97 9.36
N THR A 13 -12.92 -7.20 9.06
CA THR A 13 -13.61 -8.45 9.43
C THR A 13 -12.83 -9.18 10.52
N LEU A 14 -13.55 -9.69 11.52
CA LEU A 14 -12.98 -10.33 12.69
C LEU A 14 -13.48 -11.77 12.77
N GLN A 15 -12.56 -12.74 12.59
CA GLN A 15 -12.85 -14.16 12.56
C GLN A 15 -12.23 -14.86 13.78
N GLN A 16 -13.05 -15.52 14.60
CA GLN A 16 -12.56 -16.32 15.72
C GLN A 16 -12.07 -17.68 15.23
N LEU A 17 -10.79 -17.98 15.44
CA LEU A 17 -10.21 -19.27 15.10
C LEU A 17 -10.49 -20.28 16.23
N LYS A 18 -10.81 -21.52 15.85
CA LYS A 18 -11.09 -22.60 16.80
C LYS A 18 -9.82 -22.94 17.59
N PRO A 19 -9.87 -23.03 18.93
CA PRO A 19 -8.69 -23.34 19.74
C PRO A 19 -8.25 -24.79 19.50
N GLU A 20 -6.95 -25.00 19.28
CA GLU A 20 -6.27 -26.29 19.44
C GLU A 20 -6.34 -26.71 20.93
N PRO A 21 -6.47 -28.02 21.24
CA PRO A 21 -6.95 -28.50 22.54
C PRO A 21 -5.97 -28.38 23.72
N GLU A 22 -4.85 -27.64 23.61
CA GLU A 22 -3.81 -27.64 24.66
C GLU A 22 -3.44 -26.27 25.27
N ALA A 23 -4.15 -25.18 24.98
CA ALA A 23 -3.88 -23.89 25.64
C ALA A 23 -5.13 -23.25 26.26
N ASP A 24 -5.21 -23.35 27.59
CA ASP A 24 -6.28 -22.78 28.39
C ASP A 24 -6.50 -21.28 28.14
N SER A 25 -7.77 -20.94 27.90
CA SER A 25 -8.40 -19.61 28.02
C SER A 25 -7.99 -18.48 27.06
N ILE A 26 -7.14 -18.72 26.05
CA ILE A 26 -6.77 -17.68 25.07
C ILE A 26 -7.64 -17.81 23.82
N LYS A 27 -8.38 -16.75 23.48
CA LYS A 27 -9.11 -16.65 22.22
C LYS A 27 -8.22 -15.97 21.18
N THR A 28 -7.90 -16.70 20.11
CA THR A 28 -7.15 -16.17 18.96
C THR A 28 -8.13 -15.65 17.92
N LEU A 29 -8.06 -14.34 17.67
CA LEU A 29 -8.90 -13.68 16.67
C LEU A 29 -8.04 -13.25 15.48
N ARG A 30 -8.50 -13.59 14.28
CA ARG A 30 -7.94 -13.12 13.01
C ARG A 30 -8.65 -11.84 12.62
N VAL A 31 -7.88 -10.77 12.40
CA VAL A 31 -8.40 -9.50 11.88
C VAL A 31 -7.92 -9.38 10.43
N THR A 32 -8.86 -9.18 9.51
CA THR A 32 -8.57 -8.92 8.09
C THR A 32 -9.14 -7.57 7.69
N LEU A 33 -8.29 -6.73 7.09
CA LEU A 33 -8.68 -5.46 6.49
C LEU A 33 -9.32 -5.73 5.12
N ARG A 34 -10.36 -4.96 4.77
CA ARG A 34 -11.23 -5.24 3.61
C ARG A 34 -10.59 -4.92 2.25
N ASP A 35 -9.45 -4.22 2.22
CA ASP A 35 -8.77 -3.80 0.99
C ASP A 35 -8.01 -4.92 0.24
N ASP A 36 -8.03 -6.16 0.74
CA ASP A 36 -7.24 -7.26 0.16
C ASP A 36 -8.09 -8.31 -0.60
N GLN A 37 -9.23 -7.91 -1.14
CA GLN A 37 -10.01 -8.76 -2.06
C GLN A 37 -10.22 -8.07 -3.41
N SER A 38 -9.18 -8.11 -4.24
CA SER A 38 -9.32 -7.96 -5.69
C SER A 38 -8.96 -9.30 -6.35
N PRO A 39 -9.88 -9.95 -7.10
CA PRO A 39 -9.58 -11.15 -7.85
C PRO A 39 -9.16 -10.76 -9.28
N GLU A 40 -7.87 -10.87 -9.58
CA GLU A 40 -7.27 -11.16 -10.88
C GLU A 40 -5.91 -10.46 -11.00
N ARG A 41 -4.85 -11.25 -10.94
CA ARG A 41 -3.71 -11.18 -11.86
C ARG A 41 -2.80 -12.36 -11.58
N THR A 42 -2.81 -13.31 -12.51
CA THR A 42 -1.71 -14.24 -12.73
C THR A 42 -0.46 -13.41 -13.02
N ASP A 43 0.47 -13.37 -12.08
CA ASP A 43 1.91 -13.25 -12.37
C ASP A 43 2.71 -13.67 -11.14
N THR A 44 3.62 -14.61 -11.35
CA THR A 44 4.50 -15.18 -10.33
C THR A 44 5.56 -14.16 -9.90
N ILE A 45 5.22 -13.31 -8.92
CA ILE A 45 6.19 -12.55 -8.14
C ILE A 45 5.90 -12.85 -6.67
N LYS A 46 6.87 -13.45 -5.97
CA LYS A 46 6.79 -13.73 -4.53
C LYS A 46 6.83 -12.41 -3.74
N VAL A 47 5.69 -11.73 -3.66
CA VAL A 47 5.47 -10.63 -2.73
C VAL A 47 5.05 -11.26 -1.40
N LYS A 48 5.83 -11.02 -0.33
CA LYS A 48 5.44 -11.43 1.02
C LYS A 48 4.15 -10.68 1.39
N PRO A 49 3.07 -11.38 1.79
CA PRO A 49 1.84 -10.71 2.20
C PRO A 49 2.13 -9.84 3.42
N VAL A 50 1.84 -8.54 3.29
CA VAL A 50 1.93 -7.59 4.39
C VAL A 50 0.79 -7.90 5.37
N GLY A 51 1.16 -8.19 6.62
CA GLY A 51 0.25 -8.06 7.76
C GLY A 51 -0.71 -9.22 8.04
N ARG A 52 -0.20 -10.38 8.50
CA ARG A 52 -1.01 -11.29 9.32
C ARG A 52 -1.06 -10.75 10.75
N ALA A 53 -2.14 -10.07 11.12
CA ALA A 53 -2.34 -9.57 12.48
C ALA A 53 -3.26 -10.53 13.27
N PHE A 54 -2.73 -11.08 14.36
CA PHE A 54 -3.50 -11.90 15.30
C PHE A 54 -3.63 -11.12 16.61
N ALA A 55 -4.85 -11.02 17.12
CA ALA A 55 -5.11 -10.46 18.44
C ALA A 55 -5.35 -11.61 19.42
N LEU A 56 -4.56 -11.65 20.50
CA LEU A 56 -4.75 -12.59 21.60
C LEU A 56 -5.50 -11.87 22.72
N ILE A 57 -6.72 -12.33 22.98
CA ILE A 57 -7.55 -11.78 24.07
C ILE A 57 -7.60 -12.81 25.19
N SER A 58 -6.94 -12.50 26.31
CA SER A 58 -7.00 -13.29 27.54
C SER A 58 -8.17 -12.82 28.40
N SER A 59 -9.01 -13.77 28.85
CA SER A 59 -10.28 -13.45 29.52
C SER A 59 -10.22 -13.42 31.05
N ARG A 60 -9.04 -13.49 31.70
CA ARG A 60 -8.95 -13.40 33.18
C ARG A 60 -7.66 -12.77 33.71
N PRO A 61 -7.72 -11.97 34.79
CA PRO A 61 -6.54 -11.48 35.47
C PRO A 61 -6.05 -12.55 36.46
N HIS A 62 -4.88 -13.13 36.24
CA HIS A 62 -4.20 -13.97 37.22
C HIS A 62 -2.89 -13.33 37.66
N ARG A 63 -2.80 -13.09 38.98
CA ARG A 63 -1.68 -12.50 39.73
C ARG A 63 -0.44 -13.43 39.72
N ALA A 64 0.11 -13.75 38.56
CA ALA A 64 1.39 -14.45 38.47
C ALA A 64 2.02 -14.45 37.06
N SER A 65 1.50 -13.69 36.11
CA SER A 65 2.12 -13.66 34.78
C SER A 65 3.30 -12.69 34.76
N ARG A 66 4.45 -13.25 34.38
CA ARG A 66 5.75 -12.62 34.12
C ARG A 66 5.55 -11.22 33.50
N PRO A 67 6.23 -10.16 33.99
CA PRO A 67 6.12 -8.86 33.35
C PRO A 67 6.46 -9.05 31.88
N LEU A 68 5.54 -8.67 31.00
CA LEU A 68 5.86 -8.48 29.60
C LEU A 68 6.89 -7.37 29.59
N ASN A 69 8.16 -7.75 29.64
CA ASN A 69 9.25 -6.85 29.29
C ASN A 69 8.84 -6.27 27.94
N SER A 70 8.55 -4.98 27.92
CA SER A 70 8.32 -4.26 26.69
C SER A 70 9.55 -4.51 25.83
N GLU A 71 9.45 -5.39 24.83
CA GLU A 71 10.33 -5.30 23.70
C GLU A 71 10.15 -3.87 23.19
N LEU A 72 11.20 -3.06 23.35
CA LEU A 72 11.28 -1.71 22.80
C LEU A 72 10.96 -1.85 21.30
N ILE A 73 9.72 -1.53 20.93
CA ILE A 73 9.37 -1.27 19.55
C ILE A 73 10.02 0.07 19.26
N LYS A 74 11.28 0.03 18.79
CA LYS A 74 12.01 1.21 18.34
C LYS A 74 11.18 1.87 17.25
N SER A 75 10.49 2.96 17.58
CA SER A 75 9.86 3.81 16.60
C SER A 75 10.97 4.32 15.68
N LYS A 76 10.84 4.04 14.37
CA LYS A 76 11.83 4.48 13.37
C LYS A 76 11.79 5.99 13.13
N ASP A 77 10.86 6.71 13.76
CA ASP A 77 10.49 8.09 13.41
C ASP A 77 10.93 9.14 14.44
N GLY A 78 11.82 8.79 15.38
CA GLY A 78 12.39 9.76 16.34
C GLY A 78 11.42 10.26 17.43
N ASP A 79 10.14 9.90 17.38
CA ASP A 79 9.12 10.28 18.36
C ASP A 79 9.48 9.90 19.80
N GLU A 80 10.21 8.81 20.00
CA GLU A 80 10.68 8.39 21.32
C GLU A 80 11.67 9.40 21.94
N GLU A 81 12.52 10.01 21.12
CA GLU A 81 13.47 11.02 21.58
C GLU A 81 12.75 12.33 21.91
N ILE A 82 11.76 12.70 21.10
CA ILE A 82 10.93 13.89 21.34
C ILE A 82 10.16 13.75 22.65
N ILE A 83 9.52 12.60 22.90
CA ILE A 83 8.78 12.33 24.14
C ILE A 83 9.74 12.31 25.35
N LYS A 84 10.92 11.71 25.23
CA LYS A 84 11.93 11.72 26.30
C LYS A 84 12.45 13.12 26.60
N VAL A 85 12.75 13.92 25.58
CA VAL A 85 13.22 15.31 25.74
C VAL A 85 12.12 16.17 26.39
N TYR A 86 10.86 16.04 25.95
CA TYR A 86 9.75 16.78 26.53
C TYR A 86 9.51 16.41 28.01
N LEU A 87 9.51 15.12 28.33
CA LEU A 87 9.33 14.66 29.72
C LEU A 87 10.50 15.07 30.62
N LYS A 88 11.73 15.03 30.10
CA LYS A 88 12.92 15.49 30.84
C LYS A 88 12.89 17.00 31.07
N ALA A 89 12.58 17.79 30.04
CA ALA A 89 12.42 19.24 30.16
C ALA A 89 11.30 19.59 31.15
N LYS A 90 10.18 18.86 31.13
CA LYS A 90 9.07 19.07 32.06
C LYS A 90 9.45 18.71 33.51
N ALA A 91 10.22 17.65 33.72
CA ALA A 91 10.72 17.28 35.04
C ALA A 91 11.72 18.31 35.58
N GLU A 92 12.59 18.84 34.71
CA GLU A 92 13.57 19.86 35.05
C GLU A 92 12.92 21.21 35.36
N VAL A 93 11.93 21.63 34.57
CA VAL A 93 11.11 22.82 34.84
C VAL A 93 10.38 22.67 36.18
N LYS A 94 9.84 21.48 36.49
CA LYS A 94 9.18 21.22 37.78
C LYS A 94 10.17 21.34 38.94
N LYS A 95 11.37 20.76 38.82
CA LYS A 95 12.43 20.87 39.84
C LYS A 95 12.86 22.32 40.05
N ASN A 96 13.02 23.09 38.98
CA ASN A 96 13.37 24.52 39.05
C ASN A 96 12.24 25.33 39.70
N HIS A 97 10.98 25.03 39.39
CA HIS A 97 9.83 25.65 40.04
C HIS A 97 9.79 25.35 41.55
N GLU A 98 9.99 24.09 41.95
CA GLU A 98 10.03 23.68 43.37
C GLU A 98 11.18 24.35 44.12
N TRP A 99 12.35 24.48 43.50
CA TRP A 99 13.50 25.19 44.07
C TRP A 99 13.22 26.69 44.23
N ASN A 100 12.68 27.35 43.20
CA ASN A 100 12.29 28.78 43.26
C ASN A 100 11.24 29.02 44.35
N VAL A 101 10.23 28.16 44.47
CA VAL A 101 9.20 28.25 45.53
C VAL A 101 9.82 28.08 46.92
N SER A 102 10.78 27.17 47.06
CA SER A 102 11.48 26.96 48.34
C SER A 102 12.37 28.15 48.71
N GLN A 103 13.05 28.73 47.73
CA GLN A 103 13.87 29.91 47.94
C GLN A 103 13.02 31.13 48.32
N LEU A 104 11.93 31.40 47.59
CA LEU A 104 10.98 32.46 47.93
C LEU A 104 10.38 32.28 49.32
N ARG A 105 10.07 31.04 49.74
CA ARG A 105 9.62 30.77 51.12
C ARG A 105 10.67 31.11 52.17
N ASN A 106 11.95 30.86 51.89
CA ASN A 106 13.04 31.21 52.79
C ASN A 106 13.28 32.72 52.82
N GLU A 107 13.20 33.41 51.67
CA GLU A 107 13.30 34.87 51.59
C GLU A 107 12.15 35.56 52.31
N VAL A 108 10.91 35.10 52.11
CA VAL A 108 9.73 35.59 52.85
C VAL A 108 9.90 35.38 54.36
N ARG A 109 10.45 34.24 54.79
CA ARG A 109 10.77 33.99 56.19
C ARG A 109 11.82 34.97 56.72
N GLN A 110 12.90 35.20 55.97
CA GLN A 110 13.93 36.16 56.35
C GLN A 110 13.39 37.59 56.43
N ILE A 111 12.52 38.00 55.51
CA ILE A 111 11.87 39.33 55.56
C ILE A 111 10.94 39.41 56.77
N GLN A 112 10.18 38.34 57.06
CA GLN A 112 9.28 38.29 58.20
C GLN A 112 10.05 38.35 59.54
N GLU A 113 11.18 37.64 59.64
CA GLU A 113 12.10 37.69 60.78
C GLU A 113 12.80 39.05 60.90
N GLY A 114 13.27 39.61 59.79
CA GLY A 114 13.89 40.95 59.72
C GLY A 114 12.93 42.06 60.17
N ASN A 115 11.68 42.04 59.71
CA ASN A 115 10.65 43.00 60.13
C ASN A 115 10.28 42.88 61.61
N MET A 116 10.36 41.68 62.22
CA MET A 116 10.16 41.52 63.66
C MET A 116 11.34 42.09 64.47
N VAL A 117 12.58 41.86 64.02
CA VAL A 117 13.77 42.43 64.66
C VAL A 117 13.80 43.95 64.50
N GLU A 118 13.40 44.48 63.34
CA GLU A 118 13.35 45.91 63.07
C GLU A 118 12.27 46.63 63.88
N ARG A 119 11.08 46.02 64.07
CA ARG A 119 10.07 46.53 65.02
C ARG A 119 10.56 46.53 66.47
N GLN A 120 11.34 45.53 66.88
CA GLN A 120 11.90 45.50 68.24
C GLN A 120 13.05 46.51 68.42
N ASN A 121 13.86 46.73 67.38
CA ASN A 121 14.96 47.70 67.40
C ASN A 121 14.48 49.15 67.26
N SER A 122 13.39 49.44 66.53
CA SER A 122 12.84 50.80 66.44
C SER A 122 12.29 51.28 67.79
N GLY A 123 11.66 50.38 68.55
CA GLY A 123 11.22 50.63 69.93
C GLY A 123 12.37 50.81 70.94
N ARG A 124 13.50 50.12 70.74
CA ARG A 124 14.71 50.32 71.58
C ARG A 124 15.52 51.57 71.21
N ARG A 125 15.61 51.90 69.91
CA ARG A 125 16.35 53.08 69.41
C ARG A 125 15.69 54.40 69.78
N THR A 126 14.35 54.45 69.76
CA THR A 126 13.60 55.59 70.28
C THR A 126 13.86 55.77 71.77
N ASN A 127 13.69 54.72 72.59
CA ASN A 127 13.91 54.79 74.04
C ASN A 127 15.37 55.15 74.44
N ALA A 128 16.36 54.67 73.70
CA ALA A 128 17.78 55.02 73.92
C ALA A 128 18.13 56.45 73.51
N LEU A 129 17.43 57.03 72.52
CA LEU A 129 17.64 58.42 72.09
C LEU A 129 17.14 59.42 73.14
N TRP A 130 15.97 59.17 73.73
CA TRP A 130 15.41 59.99 74.83
C TRP A 130 16.22 59.86 76.13
N SER A 131 16.75 58.68 76.43
CA SER A 131 17.58 58.45 77.63
C SER A 131 18.96 59.11 77.57
N ARG A 132 19.46 59.43 76.36
CA ARG A 132 20.79 60.05 76.18
C ARG A 132 20.73 61.58 76.21
N THR A 133 19.56 62.19 76.03
CA THR A 133 19.40 63.65 76.07
C THR A 133 19.27 64.19 77.49
N THR A 134 18.81 63.37 78.45
CA THR A 134 18.64 63.75 79.86
C THR A 134 19.89 63.57 80.72
N ALA A 135 21.01 63.10 80.15
CA ALA A 135 22.24 62.76 80.90
C ALA A 135 23.38 63.77 80.74
N ASP A 136 23.25 64.77 79.86
CA ASP A 136 24.20 65.90 79.72
C ASP A 136 23.64 67.13 80.48
N GLU A 137 23.47 67.06 81.80
CA GLU A 137 23.39 68.28 82.62
C GLU A 137 24.83 68.68 83.00
N GLU A 138 25.49 69.46 82.13
CA GLU A 138 26.80 70.04 82.44
C GLU A 138 26.66 71.11 83.54
N GLU A 139 27.36 70.89 84.65
CA GLU A 139 27.48 71.78 85.81
C GLU A 139 28.11 73.13 85.40
N PHE A 140 27.38 74.24 85.64
CA PHE A 140 27.78 75.59 85.24
C PHE A 140 28.85 76.21 86.16
N PRO A 141 30.06 76.56 85.67
CA PRO A 141 31.07 77.25 86.49
C PRO A 141 30.85 78.78 86.53
N LEU A 142 30.81 79.32 87.74
CA LEU A 142 30.62 80.74 88.12
C LEU A 142 31.84 81.65 87.80
N ASP A 143 32.27 81.74 86.53
CA ASP A 143 33.17 82.80 86.04
C ASP A 143 32.58 83.47 84.77
N ASN A 144 31.86 84.58 84.98
CA ASN A 144 30.60 84.90 84.31
C ASN A 144 30.67 85.54 82.89
N GLY A 145 31.81 85.61 82.22
CA GLY A 145 31.91 86.28 80.91
C GLY A 145 32.48 85.43 79.77
N LYS A 146 33.62 84.80 80.01
CA LYS A 146 34.33 83.99 79.01
C LYS A 146 33.80 82.55 78.96
N SER A 147 33.54 81.94 80.12
CA SER A 147 32.93 80.60 80.25
C SER A 147 31.57 80.50 79.54
N MET A 148 30.69 81.48 79.72
CA MET A 148 29.38 81.52 79.05
C MET A 148 29.47 81.69 77.53
N ARG A 149 30.48 82.43 77.04
CA ARG A 149 30.72 82.60 75.61
C ARG A 149 31.22 81.30 74.98
N GLU A 150 32.14 80.62 75.66
CA GLU A 150 32.70 79.34 75.21
C GLU A 150 31.66 78.21 75.20
N THR A 151 30.82 78.12 76.24
CA THR A 151 29.70 77.15 76.29
C THR A 151 28.66 77.42 75.20
N THR A 152 28.27 78.69 75.00
CA THR A 152 27.37 79.08 73.89
C THR A 152 27.97 78.71 72.54
N GLN A 153 29.27 78.98 72.31
CA GLN A 153 29.96 78.63 71.07
C GLN A 153 30.01 77.11 70.83
N LYS A 154 30.27 76.30 71.88
CA LYS A 154 30.23 74.82 71.80
C LYS A 154 28.84 74.30 71.45
N LEU A 155 27.78 74.86 72.05
CA LEU A 155 26.40 74.48 71.75
C LEU A 155 26.02 74.82 70.31
N TYR A 156 26.37 76.02 69.82
CA TYR A 156 26.16 76.38 68.42
C TYR A 156 26.91 75.46 67.45
N ALA A 157 28.17 75.11 67.76
CA ALA A 157 28.94 74.17 66.97
C ALA A 157 28.30 72.77 66.95
N ARG A 158 27.81 72.29 68.09
CA ARG A 158 27.10 71.00 68.22
C ARG A 158 25.79 70.99 67.43
N LEU A 159 25.00 72.07 67.50
CA LEU A 159 23.77 72.21 66.72
C LEU A 159 24.07 72.21 65.21
N ASN A 160 25.03 73.04 64.77
CA ASN A 160 25.44 73.13 63.37
C ASN A 160 26.01 71.80 62.83
N GLU A 161 26.73 71.05 63.66
CA GLU A 161 27.19 69.69 63.35
C GLU A 161 26.03 68.71 63.14
N THR A 162 25.05 68.72 64.05
CA THR A 162 23.86 67.85 63.92
C THR A 162 23.02 68.22 62.70
N GLU A 163 22.84 69.51 62.44
CA GLU A 163 22.11 69.99 61.27
C GLU A 163 22.79 69.55 59.96
N ARG A 164 24.11 69.68 59.87
CA ARG A 164 24.87 69.22 58.69
C ARG A 164 24.77 67.71 58.49
N ARG A 165 24.81 66.92 59.58
CA ARG A 165 24.61 65.46 59.50
C ARG A 165 23.22 65.12 58.99
N HIS A 166 22.19 65.78 59.52
CA HIS A 166 20.83 65.60 59.02
C HIS A 166 20.68 66.00 57.55
N GLN A 167 21.28 67.11 57.12
CA GLN A 167 21.29 67.50 55.70
C GLN A 167 22.00 66.46 54.83
N ALA A 168 23.11 65.89 55.30
CA ALA A 168 23.82 64.82 54.59
C ALA A 168 22.98 63.53 54.51
N ASP A 169 22.31 63.15 55.60
CA ASP A 169 21.41 62.00 55.63
C ASP A 169 20.20 62.21 54.70
N CYS A 170 19.58 63.39 54.71
CA CYS A 170 18.49 63.75 53.79
C CYS A 170 18.93 63.58 52.33
N LYS A 171 20.09 64.14 51.95
CA LYS A 171 20.63 63.99 50.58
C LYS A 171 20.90 62.53 50.23
N MET A 172 21.49 61.77 51.14
CA MET A 172 21.76 60.34 50.93
C MET A 172 20.47 59.53 50.75
N TYR A 173 19.42 59.85 51.52
CA TYR A 173 18.11 59.22 51.35
C TYR A 173 17.40 59.66 50.07
N GLU A 174 17.53 60.93 49.65
CA GLU A 174 17.01 61.42 48.37
C GLU A 174 17.70 60.72 47.18
N GLU A 175 19.02 60.56 47.22
CA GLU A 175 19.79 59.80 46.22
C GLU A 175 19.34 58.34 46.17
N LYS A 176 19.13 57.70 47.33
CA LYS A 176 18.61 56.32 47.38
C LYS A 176 17.19 56.22 46.85
N LEU A 177 16.31 57.15 47.21
CA LEU A 177 14.91 57.17 46.75
C LEU A 177 14.85 57.35 45.24
N THR A 178 15.63 58.28 44.68
CA THR A 178 15.71 58.49 43.23
C THR A 178 16.30 57.29 42.51
N HIS A 179 17.31 56.62 43.09
CA HIS A 179 17.85 55.38 42.55
C HIS A 179 16.81 54.26 42.49
N TRP A 180 16.12 53.96 43.60
CA TRP A 180 15.05 52.94 43.61
C TRP A 180 13.89 53.30 42.69
N GLN A 181 13.53 54.57 42.59
CA GLN A 181 12.50 55.04 41.66
C GLN A 181 12.88 54.73 40.21
N GLN A 182 14.13 55.01 39.82
CA GLN A 182 14.62 54.71 38.48
C GLN A 182 14.61 53.22 38.16
N GLU A 183 14.98 52.37 39.11
CA GLU A 183 14.95 50.91 38.93
C GLU A 183 13.52 50.39 38.75
N VAL A 184 12.57 50.89 39.55
CA VAL A 184 11.15 50.58 39.38
C VAL A 184 10.64 51.04 38.03
N ASP A 185 11.01 52.24 37.58
CA ASP A 185 10.60 52.77 36.28
C ASP A 185 11.22 51.99 35.11
N GLN A 186 12.46 51.51 35.24
CA GLN A 186 13.09 50.62 34.26
C GLN A 186 12.38 49.26 34.21
N SER A 187 12.11 48.67 35.38
CA SER A 187 11.35 47.40 35.49
C SER A 187 9.95 47.54 34.90
N ASN A 188 9.26 48.66 35.17
CA ASN A 188 7.95 48.95 34.63
C ASN A 188 7.96 49.11 33.10
N ARG A 189 8.97 49.78 32.54
CA ARG A 189 9.13 49.88 31.08
C ARG A 189 9.37 48.53 30.43
N ALA A 190 10.29 47.73 30.96
CA ALA A 190 10.52 46.37 30.47
C ALA A 190 9.25 45.50 30.56
N ARG A 191 8.49 45.62 31.65
CA ARG A 191 7.21 44.92 31.82
C ARG A 191 6.17 45.38 30.79
N ALA A 192 6.10 46.68 30.48
CA ALA A 192 5.17 47.23 29.51
C ALA A 192 5.45 46.70 28.09
N GLU A 193 6.72 46.66 27.67
CA GLU A 193 7.14 46.10 26.37
C GLU A 193 6.76 44.61 26.25
N VAL A 194 7.06 43.82 27.29
CA VAL A 194 6.68 42.39 27.30
C VAL A 194 5.16 42.22 27.26
N GLN A 195 4.42 43.10 27.94
CA GLN A 195 2.96 43.07 27.94
C GLN A 195 2.40 43.41 26.55
N GLU A 196 2.94 44.40 25.84
CA GLU A 196 2.55 44.75 24.48
C GLU A 196 2.77 43.56 23.52
N ILE A 197 3.97 42.99 23.51
CA ILE A 197 4.30 41.80 22.71
C ILE A 197 3.36 40.63 23.04
N ALA A 198 3.02 40.42 24.32
CA ALA A 198 2.06 39.40 24.72
C ALA A 198 0.65 39.69 24.18
N THR A 199 0.22 40.95 24.13
CA THR A 199 -1.08 41.32 23.54
C THR A 199 -1.12 41.13 22.03
N GLU A 200 -0.03 41.41 21.32
CA GLU A 200 0.08 41.17 19.88
C GLU A 200 0.02 39.68 19.56
N ARG A 201 0.83 38.87 20.24
CA ARG A 201 0.78 37.40 20.13
C ARG A 201 -0.61 36.87 20.46
N GLN A 202 -1.31 37.45 21.45
CA GLN A 202 -2.67 37.05 21.78
C GLN A 202 -3.66 37.35 20.64
N LYS A 203 -3.51 38.47 19.93
CA LYS A 203 -4.32 38.79 18.74
C LYS A 203 -4.03 37.81 17.60
N GLU A 204 -2.77 37.48 17.34
CA GLU A 204 -2.38 36.47 16.34
C GLU A 204 -3.00 35.10 16.65
N VAL A 205 -2.92 34.66 17.91
CA VAL A 205 -3.52 33.40 18.37
C VAL A 205 -5.04 33.41 18.19
N GLN A 206 -5.70 34.54 18.43
CA GLN A 206 -7.15 34.67 18.21
C GLN A 206 -7.51 34.56 16.73
N GLU A 207 -6.75 35.20 15.84
CA GLU A 207 -7.01 35.13 14.39
C GLU A 207 -6.76 33.71 13.85
N LEU A 208 -5.69 33.04 14.29
CA LEU A 208 -5.43 31.64 13.95
C LEU A 208 -6.57 30.73 14.43
N LYS A 209 -7.09 30.93 15.65
CA LYS A 209 -8.26 30.18 16.15
C LYS A 209 -9.51 30.44 15.31
N ARG A 210 -9.74 31.69 14.89
CA ARG A 210 -10.87 32.04 14.01
C ARG A 210 -10.76 31.31 12.67
N LEU A 211 -9.57 31.32 12.05
CA LEU A 211 -9.32 30.64 10.78
C LEU A 211 -9.47 29.13 10.90
N MET A 212 -8.89 28.51 11.94
CA MET A 212 -9.05 27.07 12.19
C MET A 212 -10.52 26.69 12.38
N SER A 213 -11.30 27.49 13.10
CA SER A 213 -12.74 27.25 13.25
C SER A 213 -13.51 27.38 11.93
N SER A 214 -13.13 28.32 11.06
CA SER A 214 -13.73 28.43 9.71
C SER A 214 -13.43 27.19 8.88
N MET A 215 -12.17 26.76 8.84
CA MET A 215 -11.72 25.58 8.11
C MET A 215 -12.37 24.30 8.64
N GLU A 216 -12.53 24.18 9.96
CA GLU A 216 -13.21 23.03 10.56
C GLU A 216 -14.68 22.96 10.14
N LYS A 217 -15.39 24.10 10.09
CA LYS A 217 -16.77 24.16 9.57
C LYS A 217 -16.84 23.81 8.10
N GLU A 218 -15.93 24.33 7.28
CA GLU A 218 -15.85 23.99 5.85
C GLU A 218 -15.54 22.50 5.64
N HIS A 219 -14.62 21.93 6.42
CA HIS A 219 -14.30 20.51 6.39
C HIS A 219 -15.53 19.66 6.75
N GLN A 220 -16.25 20.01 7.82
CA GLN A 220 -17.48 19.33 8.22
C GLN A 220 -18.56 19.44 7.14
N GLN A 221 -18.72 20.61 6.53
CA GLN A 221 -19.67 20.84 5.44
C GLN A 221 -19.32 19.99 4.21
N LEU A 222 -18.04 19.99 3.78
CA LEU A 222 -17.56 19.18 2.65
C LEU A 222 -17.68 17.68 2.92
N GLN A 223 -17.43 17.24 4.15
CA GLN A 223 -17.62 15.85 4.52
C GLN A 223 -19.11 15.46 4.46
N GLN A 224 -20.00 16.36 4.85
CA GLN A 224 -21.44 16.12 4.75
C GLN A 224 -21.91 16.06 3.29
N THR A 225 -21.48 17.00 2.44
CA THR A 225 -21.81 16.96 1.00
C THR A 225 -21.24 15.71 0.33
N ALA A 226 -20.03 15.29 0.68
CA ALA A 226 -19.44 14.05 0.18
C ALA A 226 -20.27 12.81 0.56
N LYS A 227 -20.74 12.72 1.82
CA LYS A 227 -21.62 11.63 2.26
C LYS A 227 -22.97 11.64 1.54
N ASP A 228 -23.51 12.81 1.25
CA ASP A 228 -24.79 12.92 0.55
C ASP A 228 -24.64 12.58 -0.94
N ASN A 229 -23.54 12.98 -1.57
CA ASN A 229 -23.19 12.56 -2.93
C ASN A 229 -22.95 11.04 -3.02
N GLU A 230 -22.30 10.42 -2.03
CA GLU A 230 -22.10 8.96 -1.98
C GLU A 230 -23.45 8.22 -1.93
N LYS A 231 -24.40 8.69 -1.12
CA LYS A 231 -25.76 8.13 -1.08
C LYS A 231 -26.49 8.31 -2.41
N GLU A 232 -26.32 9.44 -3.08
CA GLU A 232 -26.91 9.67 -4.40
C GLU A 232 -26.31 8.74 -5.46
N LEU A 233 -24.98 8.59 -5.47
CA LEU A 233 -24.30 7.64 -6.33
C LEU A 233 -24.73 6.18 -6.08
N GLU A 234 -24.94 5.81 -4.82
CA GLU A 234 -25.43 4.46 -4.48
C GLU A 234 -26.85 4.25 -4.98
N LYS A 235 -27.75 5.23 -4.83
CA LYS A 235 -29.10 5.16 -5.42
C LYS A 235 -29.04 5.03 -6.94
N MET A 236 -28.17 5.80 -7.59
CA MET A 236 -27.98 5.69 -9.04
C MET A 236 -27.41 4.32 -9.42
N ARG A 237 -26.51 3.75 -8.62
CA ARG A 237 -25.98 2.40 -8.83
C ARG A 237 -27.05 1.32 -8.67
N GLU A 238 -27.91 1.42 -7.66
CA GLU A 238 -29.07 0.54 -7.47
C GLU A 238 -30.01 0.62 -8.67
N GLN A 239 -30.29 1.82 -9.17
CA GLN A 239 -31.13 2.04 -10.36
C GLN A 239 -30.47 1.59 -11.67
N ASN A 240 -29.13 1.69 -11.77
CA ASN A 240 -28.34 1.28 -12.94
C ASN A 240 -27.77 -0.14 -12.78
N GLN A 241 -28.21 -0.93 -11.79
CA GLN A 241 -27.92 -2.36 -11.81
C GLN A 241 -28.49 -2.89 -13.12
N PRO A 242 -27.71 -3.69 -13.89
CA PRO A 242 -28.18 -4.20 -15.16
C PRO A 242 -29.50 -4.92 -14.90
N ASP A 243 -30.57 -4.43 -15.53
CA ASP A 243 -31.88 -5.07 -15.41
C ASP A 243 -31.68 -6.56 -15.64
N GLY A 244 -32.07 -7.39 -14.66
CA GLY A 244 -32.04 -8.85 -14.74
C GLY A 244 -32.35 -9.41 -16.14
N PRO A 245 -33.41 -8.95 -16.85
CA PRO A 245 -33.71 -9.41 -18.21
C PRO A 245 -32.63 -9.10 -19.26
N LEU A 246 -31.92 -7.97 -19.17
CA LEU A 246 -30.81 -7.68 -20.09
C LEU A 246 -29.62 -8.59 -19.79
N GLN A 247 -29.32 -8.85 -18.52
CA GLN A 247 -28.25 -9.76 -18.13
C GLN A 247 -28.55 -11.21 -18.52
N GLU A 248 -29.79 -11.68 -18.32
CA GLU A 248 -30.26 -13.00 -18.78
C GLU A 248 -30.15 -13.13 -20.30
N ARG A 249 -30.58 -12.11 -21.05
CA ARG A 249 -30.47 -12.09 -22.50
C ARG A 249 -29.01 -12.13 -22.97
N CYS A 250 -28.11 -11.40 -22.31
CA CYS A 250 -26.68 -11.45 -22.60
C CYS A 250 -26.11 -12.86 -22.34
N GLN A 251 -26.45 -13.49 -21.22
CA GLN A 251 -26.02 -14.86 -20.91
C GLN A 251 -26.55 -15.88 -21.93
N GLU A 252 -27.80 -15.74 -22.36
CA GLU A 252 -28.37 -16.62 -23.39
C GLU A 252 -27.65 -16.43 -24.73
N LEU A 253 -27.40 -15.19 -25.13
CA LEU A 253 -26.61 -14.90 -26.33
C LEU A 253 -25.20 -15.49 -26.23
N GLU A 254 -24.51 -15.35 -25.10
CA GLU A 254 -23.19 -15.96 -24.87
C GLU A 254 -23.22 -17.49 -25.05
N LYS A 255 -24.22 -18.19 -24.49
CA LYS A 255 -24.40 -19.63 -24.66
C LYS A 255 -24.63 -20.02 -26.12
N THR A 256 -25.41 -19.23 -26.86
CA THR A 256 -25.62 -19.50 -28.29
C THR A 256 -24.34 -19.26 -29.11
N VAL A 257 -23.56 -18.25 -28.76
CA VAL A 257 -22.27 -17.95 -29.41
C VAL A 257 -21.27 -19.08 -29.18
N THR A 258 -21.17 -19.62 -27.96
CA THR A 258 -20.28 -20.77 -27.70
C THR A 258 -20.72 -22.02 -28.46
N SER A 259 -22.02 -22.34 -28.46
CA SER A 259 -22.55 -23.47 -29.23
C SER A 259 -22.32 -23.33 -30.74
N LEU A 260 -22.46 -22.12 -31.29
CA LEU A 260 -22.17 -21.87 -32.70
C LEU A 260 -20.68 -22.01 -33.02
N LYS A 261 -19.79 -21.56 -32.14
CA LYS A 261 -18.34 -21.77 -32.28
C LYS A 261 -17.97 -23.25 -32.33
N GLU A 262 -18.59 -24.07 -31.48
CA GLU A 262 -18.40 -25.54 -31.49
C GLU A 262 -18.90 -26.16 -32.80
N LYS A 263 -20.09 -25.77 -33.28
CA LYS A 263 -20.62 -26.25 -34.58
C LYS A 263 -19.71 -25.89 -35.75
N ILE A 264 -19.18 -24.66 -35.77
CA ILE A 264 -18.22 -24.24 -36.79
C ILE A 264 -16.96 -25.11 -36.72
N HIS A 265 -16.46 -25.39 -35.51
CA HIS A 265 -15.28 -26.24 -35.33
C HIS A 265 -15.52 -27.68 -35.83
N HIS A 266 -16.66 -28.29 -35.49
CA HIS A 266 -17.02 -29.62 -36.00
C HIS A 266 -17.16 -29.66 -37.52
N LEU A 267 -17.74 -28.63 -38.13
CA LEU A 267 -17.85 -28.52 -39.59
C LEU A 267 -16.46 -28.42 -40.25
N ASP A 268 -15.53 -27.65 -39.67
CA ASP A 268 -14.16 -27.53 -40.17
C ASP A 268 -13.40 -28.87 -40.11
N ASP A 269 -13.56 -29.63 -39.02
CA ASP A 269 -12.99 -30.98 -38.91
C ASP A 269 -13.56 -31.95 -39.96
N MET A 270 -14.87 -31.91 -40.19
CA MET A 270 -15.51 -32.69 -41.25
C MET A 270 -14.98 -32.29 -42.63
N LEU A 271 -14.83 -31.00 -42.90
CA LEU A 271 -14.27 -30.49 -44.15
C LEU A 271 -12.84 -30.97 -44.36
N LYS A 272 -11.97 -30.86 -43.34
CA LYS A 272 -10.59 -31.35 -43.38
C LYS A 272 -10.51 -32.86 -43.62
N SER A 273 -11.40 -33.64 -42.99
CA SER A 273 -11.50 -35.08 -43.21
C SER A 273 -11.89 -35.41 -44.66
N GLN A 274 -12.89 -34.72 -45.21
CA GLN A 274 -13.29 -34.87 -46.61
C GLN A 274 -12.17 -34.47 -47.57
N GLN A 275 -11.50 -33.34 -47.32
CA GLN A 275 -10.35 -32.90 -48.12
C GLN A 275 -9.22 -33.94 -48.11
N ARG A 276 -8.91 -34.54 -46.95
CA ARG A 276 -7.91 -35.62 -46.85
C ARG A 276 -8.31 -36.84 -47.67
N LYS A 277 -9.59 -37.23 -47.63
CA LYS A 277 -10.12 -38.35 -48.43
C LYS A 277 -9.99 -38.08 -49.93
N VAL A 278 -10.33 -36.87 -50.38
CA VAL A 278 -10.17 -36.48 -51.79
C VAL A 278 -8.71 -36.51 -52.21
N ARG A 279 -7.79 -36.00 -51.37
CA ARG A 279 -6.34 -36.09 -51.64
C ARG A 279 -5.88 -37.54 -51.81
N GLN A 280 -6.31 -38.45 -50.92
CA GLN A 280 -6.02 -39.87 -51.03
C GLN A 280 -6.62 -40.50 -52.30
N MET A 281 -7.84 -40.11 -52.70
CA MET A 281 -8.43 -40.59 -53.95
C MET A 281 -7.65 -40.10 -55.18
N ILE A 282 -7.18 -38.85 -55.19
CA ILE A 282 -6.33 -38.30 -56.26
C ILE A 282 -5.02 -39.09 -56.33
N GLU A 283 -4.37 -39.34 -55.20
CA GLU A 283 -3.13 -40.11 -55.12
C GLU A 283 -3.32 -41.55 -55.64
N GLN A 284 -4.40 -42.22 -55.22
CA GLN A 284 -4.74 -43.56 -55.73
C GLN A 284 -4.98 -43.58 -57.24
N LEU A 285 -5.68 -42.58 -57.78
CA LEU A 285 -5.93 -42.45 -59.22
C LEU A 285 -4.62 -42.18 -59.99
N GLN A 286 -3.74 -41.34 -59.46
CA GLN A 286 -2.43 -41.07 -60.05
C GLN A 286 -1.57 -42.35 -60.11
N ASN A 287 -1.49 -43.11 -59.02
CA ASN A 287 -0.75 -44.38 -58.98
C ASN A 287 -1.33 -45.42 -59.95
N SER A 288 -2.65 -45.51 -60.06
CA SER A 288 -3.29 -46.41 -61.04
C SER A 288 -3.01 -45.98 -62.47
N ARG A 289 -2.96 -44.67 -62.74
CA ARG A 289 -2.65 -44.12 -64.07
C ARG A 289 -1.22 -44.45 -64.47
N THR A 290 -0.22 -44.23 -63.60
CA THR A 290 1.18 -44.57 -63.90
C THR A 290 1.36 -46.06 -64.13
N ALA A 291 0.75 -46.91 -63.28
CA ALA A 291 0.79 -48.36 -63.46
C ALA A 291 0.11 -48.83 -64.78
N THR A 292 -0.88 -48.09 -65.26
CA THR A 292 -1.49 -48.37 -66.58
C THR A 292 -0.55 -47.94 -67.70
N GLN A 293 0.06 -46.76 -67.60
CA GLN A 293 1.04 -46.27 -68.57
C GLN A 293 2.25 -47.21 -68.70
N GLU A 294 2.77 -47.75 -67.59
CA GLU A 294 3.85 -48.75 -67.61
C GLU A 294 3.45 -50.02 -68.36
N LYS A 295 2.21 -50.49 -68.17
CA LYS A 295 1.68 -51.65 -68.91
C LYS A 295 1.52 -51.34 -70.39
N ASP A 296 1.05 -50.15 -70.74
CA ASP A 296 0.91 -49.72 -72.14
C ASP A 296 2.28 -49.64 -72.83
N SER A 297 3.32 -49.16 -72.13
CA SER A 297 4.71 -49.19 -72.63
C SER A 297 5.19 -50.62 -72.89
N LEU A 298 4.97 -51.56 -71.95
CA LEU A 298 5.33 -52.97 -72.17
C LEU A 298 4.55 -53.60 -73.32
N ILE A 299 3.27 -53.26 -73.47
CA ILE A 299 2.45 -53.72 -74.60
C ILE A 299 3.06 -53.21 -75.91
N GLN A 300 3.48 -51.95 -75.98
CA GLN A 300 4.13 -51.39 -77.16
C GLN A 300 5.46 -52.10 -77.48
N GLU A 301 6.31 -52.34 -76.47
CA GLU A 301 7.56 -53.09 -76.65
C GLU A 301 7.31 -54.51 -77.19
N LEU A 302 6.28 -55.19 -76.69
CA LEU A 302 5.89 -56.51 -77.18
C LEU A 302 5.33 -56.45 -78.60
N GLN A 303 4.54 -55.42 -78.94
CA GLN A 303 4.04 -55.22 -80.30
C GLN A 303 5.18 -54.98 -81.29
N ASP A 304 6.19 -54.21 -80.91
CA ASP A 304 7.38 -53.97 -81.74
C ASP A 304 8.16 -55.27 -81.94
N LYS A 305 8.31 -56.08 -80.88
CA LYS A 305 8.96 -57.39 -80.97
C LYS A 305 8.18 -58.37 -81.86
N VAL A 306 6.86 -58.40 -81.74
CA VAL A 306 5.99 -59.21 -82.61
C VAL A 306 6.11 -58.75 -84.06
N SER A 307 6.10 -57.44 -84.32
CA SER A 307 6.26 -56.88 -85.67
C SER A 307 7.62 -57.23 -86.27
N TRP A 308 8.70 -57.17 -85.48
CA TRP A 308 10.04 -57.60 -85.88
C TRP A 308 10.07 -59.10 -86.23
N LEU A 309 9.51 -59.96 -85.36
CA LEU A 309 9.40 -61.40 -85.61
C LEU A 309 8.50 -61.72 -86.83
N GLN A 310 7.46 -60.93 -87.07
CA GLN A 310 6.59 -61.09 -88.23
C GLN A 310 7.33 -60.75 -89.52
N ALA A 311 8.12 -59.67 -89.54
CA ALA A 311 8.95 -59.31 -90.68
C ALA A 311 10.03 -60.37 -90.96
N GLU A 312 10.69 -60.89 -89.92
CA GLU A 312 11.65 -61.99 -90.05
C GLU A 312 10.99 -63.27 -90.58
N ASN A 313 9.80 -63.64 -90.06
CA ASN A 313 9.05 -64.78 -90.57
C ASN A 313 8.66 -64.61 -92.04
N LEU A 314 8.25 -63.40 -92.44
CA LEU A 314 7.92 -63.10 -93.84
C LEU A 314 9.17 -63.26 -94.73
N GLU A 315 10.32 -62.73 -94.31
CA GLU A 315 11.58 -62.90 -95.05
C GLU A 315 11.98 -64.38 -95.19
N LEU A 316 11.78 -65.19 -94.14
CA LEU A 316 12.02 -66.63 -94.20
C LEU A 316 11.03 -67.35 -95.13
N GLN A 317 9.75 -66.94 -95.13
CA GLN A 317 8.75 -67.46 -96.06
C GLN A 317 9.08 -67.13 -97.51
N ASP A 318 9.47 -65.89 -97.80
CA ASP A 318 9.90 -65.46 -99.14
C ASP A 318 11.10 -66.27 -99.64
N LYS A 319 12.08 -66.56 -98.76
CA LYS A 319 13.20 -67.45 -99.06
C LYS A 319 12.74 -68.87 -99.39
N LEU A 320 11.83 -69.44 -98.60
CA LEU A 320 11.27 -70.77 -98.85
C LEU A 320 10.52 -70.84 -100.19
N GLU A 321 9.73 -69.83 -100.53
CA GLU A 321 9.02 -69.74 -101.81
C GLU A 321 9.99 -69.68 -102.99
N HIS A 322 11.09 -68.92 -102.89
CA HIS A 322 12.15 -68.89 -103.90
C HIS A 322 12.82 -70.26 -104.09
N PHE A 323 13.10 -71.00 -103.00
CA PHE A 323 13.66 -72.35 -103.08
C PHE A 323 12.69 -73.34 -103.73
N LEU A 324 11.40 -73.30 -103.35
CA LEU A 324 10.36 -74.13 -103.95
C LEU A 324 10.18 -73.81 -105.44
N SER A 325 10.25 -72.53 -105.81
CA SER A 325 10.18 -72.08 -107.21
C SER A 325 11.42 -72.49 -108.02
N SER A 326 12.57 -72.73 -107.38
CA SER A 326 13.80 -73.18 -108.02
C SER A 326 13.92 -74.72 -108.15
N GLN A 327 12.96 -75.49 -107.63
CA GLN A 327 12.93 -76.96 -107.70
C GLN A 327 11.92 -77.43 -108.76
N PRO A 328 12.33 -78.08 -109.86
CA PRO A 328 11.39 -78.59 -110.85
C PRO A 328 10.79 -79.93 -110.38
N GLY A 329 9.53 -79.91 -109.92
CA GLY A 329 8.66 -81.09 -110.08
C GLY A 329 7.98 -81.74 -108.87
N HIS A 330 7.72 -81.06 -107.74
CA HIS A 330 6.88 -81.65 -106.69
C HIS A 330 5.68 -80.79 -106.28
N THR A 331 4.51 -81.21 -106.77
CA THR A 331 3.20 -80.90 -106.20
C THR A 331 2.99 -81.72 -104.93
N SER A 332 2.54 -81.08 -103.84
CA SER A 332 1.91 -81.74 -102.70
C SER A 332 1.05 -80.74 -101.94
N TYR A 333 -0.25 -80.96 -102.01
CA TYR A 333 -1.27 -80.34 -101.16
C TYR A 333 -0.90 -80.44 -99.68
N LEU A 334 -1.09 -79.35 -98.91
CA LEU A 334 -1.61 -79.31 -97.52
C LEU A 334 -1.61 -77.84 -97.02
N PRO A 335 -2.36 -77.46 -95.97
CA PRO A 335 -3.76 -77.06 -96.08
C PRO A 335 -4.04 -75.63 -95.56
N ARG A 336 -5.16 -75.06 -96.03
CA ARG A 336 -6.16 -74.36 -95.20
C ARG A 336 -5.66 -73.28 -94.23
N SER A 337 -5.81 -72.03 -94.69
CA SER A 337 -6.26 -70.85 -93.92
C SER A 337 -5.64 -70.62 -92.53
N TYR A 338 -4.75 -69.63 -92.44
CA TYR A 338 -4.76 -68.78 -91.26
C TYR A 338 -6.06 -67.96 -91.32
N SER A 339 -7.09 -68.48 -90.64
CA SER A 339 -8.22 -67.64 -90.23
C SER A 339 -7.65 -66.44 -89.51
N ARG A 340 -7.84 -65.25 -90.09
CA ARG A 340 -7.80 -63.99 -89.34
C ARG A 340 -8.71 -64.19 -88.13
N PRO A 341 -8.24 -64.12 -86.87
CA PRO A 341 -9.16 -64.10 -85.77
C PRO A 341 -9.99 -62.83 -85.91
N ASN A 342 -11.27 -63.00 -86.20
CA ASN A 342 -12.24 -61.93 -86.08
C ASN A 342 -12.34 -61.59 -84.59
N LEU A 343 -11.69 -60.49 -84.17
CA LEU A 343 -11.80 -59.93 -82.82
C LEU A 343 -13.14 -59.19 -82.59
N GLN A 344 -14.22 -59.54 -83.31
CA GLN A 344 -15.58 -59.12 -83.00
C GLN A 344 -16.23 -60.05 -81.95
N ASN A 345 -15.82 -59.91 -80.69
CA ASN A 345 -16.63 -60.09 -79.47
C ASN A 345 -15.71 -60.43 -78.29
N VAL A 346 -15.07 -59.41 -77.74
CA VAL A 346 -14.81 -59.41 -76.30
C VAL A 346 -15.77 -58.38 -75.73
N LYS A 347 -16.91 -58.85 -75.20
CA LYS A 347 -17.72 -58.04 -74.31
C LYS A 347 -16.77 -57.50 -73.24
N ARG A 348 -16.51 -56.19 -73.24
CA ARG A 348 -16.01 -55.50 -72.06
C ARG A 348 -17.04 -55.76 -70.97
N VAL A 349 -16.75 -56.70 -70.08
CA VAL A 349 -17.38 -56.69 -68.77
C VAL A 349 -16.79 -55.48 -68.08
N TYR A 350 -17.54 -54.37 -68.12
CA TYR A 350 -17.30 -53.24 -67.25
C TYR A 350 -17.60 -53.74 -65.84
N ILE A 351 -16.58 -54.19 -65.11
CA ILE A 351 -16.68 -54.35 -63.67
C ILE A 351 -16.65 -52.91 -63.13
N PRO A 352 -17.71 -52.42 -62.47
CA PRO A 352 -17.66 -51.12 -61.84
C PRO A 352 -16.56 -51.16 -60.78
N ALA A 353 -15.64 -50.20 -60.81
CA ALA A 353 -14.65 -50.01 -59.75
C ALA A 353 -15.38 -49.57 -58.47
N GLY A 354 -15.80 -50.55 -57.68
CA GLY A 354 -16.60 -50.36 -56.49
C GLY A 354 -16.94 -51.66 -55.77
N SER A 355 -15.98 -52.60 -55.69
CA SER A 355 -16.12 -53.71 -54.73
C SER A 355 -15.77 -53.19 -53.33
N GLY A 356 -16.82 -53.05 -52.52
CA GLY A 356 -16.69 -52.84 -51.09
C GLY A 356 -15.84 -53.94 -50.45
N ARG A 357 -15.05 -53.54 -49.46
CA ARG A 357 -14.38 -54.49 -48.55
C ARG A 357 -15.44 -55.42 -47.93
N PRO A 358 -15.17 -56.72 -47.76
CA PRO A 358 -16.06 -57.57 -46.97
C PRO A 358 -16.11 -57.09 -45.51
N PRO A 359 -17.20 -57.32 -44.78
CA PRO A 359 -17.38 -56.81 -43.43
C PRO A 359 -16.38 -57.49 -42.48
N LEU A 360 -15.65 -56.67 -41.71
CA LEU A 360 -14.90 -57.14 -40.56
C LEU A 360 -15.88 -57.35 -39.40
N ILE A 361 -16.24 -58.60 -39.15
CA ILE A 361 -16.92 -59.01 -37.92
C ILE A 361 -15.93 -58.78 -36.78
N LYS A 362 -16.21 -57.81 -35.90
CA LYS A 362 -15.55 -57.71 -34.60
C LYS A 362 -16.30 -58.62 -33.63
N LEU A 363 -15.66 -59.72 -33.25
CA LEU A 363 -16.03 -60.46 -32.05
C LEU A 363 -15.79 -59.52 -30.86
N VAL A 364 -16.87 -59.21 -30.15
CA VAL A 364 -16.83 -58.62 -28.82
C VAL A 364 -16.56 -59.79 -27.87
N GLU A 365 -15.37 -59.84 -27.27
CA GLU A 365 -15.17 -60.61 -26.04
C GLU A 365 -15.92 -59.88 -24.92
N THR A 366 -16.82 -60.62 -24.27
CA THR A 366 -17.54 -60.22 -23.05
C THR A 366 -16.64 -60.23 -21.84
#